data_AF-A0A9P7AF22-F1
#
_entry.id   AF-A0A9P7AF22-F1
#
_cell.length_a   1.000
_cell.length_b   1.000
_cell.length_c   1.000
_cell.angle_alpha   90.00
_cell.angle_beta   90.00
_cell.angle_gamma   90.00
#
_symmetry.space_group_name_H-M   'P 1'
#
loop_
_entity.id
_entity.type
_entity.pdbx_description
1 polymer ?
#
loop_
_entity_poly.entity_id
_entity_poly.type
_entity_poly.pdbx_seq_one_letter_code
_entity_poly.pdbx_strand_id
1 'polypeptide(L)'
;MGYICIITHWVPEDAEWQRVGRLMANRKYQHALNCLEGLIVTHIFELTKMNRAGTGYKLCKHIVKALQTRSAAIKSALSTYNTVASAMSSPQKTLKWEEIVNYTFLADFDLLCDTHADISQSPWSSPAARSAMDLHFKICCA
;
A
#
# COMPACT_ATOMS: atom_id res chain seq x y z
N MET A 1 30.86 31.88 28.52
CA MET A 1 30.37 31.24 27.28
C MET A 1 31.14 29.95 27.06
N GLY A 2 30.55 28.79 27.36
CA GLY A 2 31.14 27.49 27.06
C GLY A 2 30.64 27.01 25.71
N TYR A 3 31.54 26.82 24.75
CA TYR A 3 31.21 26.22 23.46
C TYR A 3 31.02 24.72 23.69
N ILE A 4 29.83 24.19 23.40
CA ILE A 4 29.59 22.75 23.38
C ILE A 4 30.35 22.21 22.17
N CYS A 5 31.55 21.67 22.40
CA CYS A 5 32.33 21.02 21.38
C CYS A 5 31.71 19.64 21.12
N ILE A 6 31.15 19.43 19.93
CA ILE A 6 30.70 18.11 19.48
C ILE A 6 31.96 17.35 19.06
N ILE A 7 32.60 16.66 20.01
CA ILE A 7 33.94 16.05 19.80
C ILE A 7 33.86 14.70 19.06
N THR A 8 32.70 14.05 18.99
CA THR A 8 32.59 12.70 18.40
C THR A 8 31.73 12.69 17.15
N HIS A 9 32.37 12.59 15.99
CA HIS A 9 31.70 12.24 14.74
C HIS A 9 31.39 10.74 14.78
N TRP A 10 30.22 10.35 14.30
CA TRP A 10 29.82 8.95 14.26
C TRP A 10 30.50 8.28 13.06
N VAL A 11 31.07 7.11 13.28
CA VAL A 11 31.84 6.34 12.30
C VAL A 11 31.06 5.06 11.96
N PRO A 12 31.18 4.50 10.74
CA PRO A 12 30.43 3.31 10.35
C PRO A 12 30.49 2.11 11.29
N GLU A 13 31.55 1.94 12.07
CA GLU A 13 31.73 0.86 13.04
C GLU A 13 30.95 1.09 14.35
N ASP A 14 30.48 2.31 14.62
CA ASP A 14 29.74 2.63 15.83
C ASP A 14 28.40 1.89 15.85
N ALA A 15 28.11 1.25 16.98
CA ALA A 15 26.85 0.53 17.20
C ALA A 15 25.63 1.43 16.94
N GLU A 16 25.78 2.70 17.31
CA GLU A 16 24.80 3.74 17.14
C GLU A 16 24.60 4.13 15.66
N TRP A 17 25.68 4.24 14.87
CA TRP A 17 25.58 4.45 13.42
C TRP A 17 24.87 3.29 12.71
N GLN A 18 25.25 2.06 13.06
CA GLN A 18 24.60 0.84 12.57
C GLN A 18 23.12 0.75 12.96
N ARG A 19 22.78 1.16 14.19
CA ARG A 19 21.39 1.23 14.68
C ARG A 19 20.54 2.19 13.83
N VAL A 20 21.05 3.39 13.56
CA VAL A 20 20.36 4.37 12.72
C VAL A 20 20.25 3.88 11.28
N GLY A 21 21.28 3.21 10.75
CA GLY A 21 21.24 2.53 9.45
C GLY A 21 20.09 1.52 9.34
N ARG A 22 19.93 0.63 10.33
CA ARG A 22 18.81 -0.33 10.39
C ARG A 22 17.45 0.35 10.48
N LEU A 23 17.33 1.41 11.29
CA LEU A 23 16.09 2.19 11.39
C LEU A 23 15.71 2.85 10.06
N MET A 24 16.68 3.41 9.34
CA MET A 24 16.45 3.99 8.01
C MET A 24 16.05 2.93 6.99
N ALA A 25 16.66 1.75 7.02
CA ALA A 25 16.28 0.62 6.17
C ALA A 25 14.83 0.18 6.44
N ASN A 26 14.46 0.00 7.71
CA ASN A 26 13.09 -0.32 8.12
C ASN A 26 12.07 0.74 7.64
N ARG A 27 12.39 2.03 7.79
CA ARG A 27 11.52 3.11 7.31
C ARG A 27 11.34 3.10 5.80
N LYS A 28 12.42 2.84 5.05
CA LYS A 28 12.35 2.71 3.58
C LYS A 28 11.49 1.52 3.18
N TYR A 29 11.63 0.40 3.88
CA TYR A 29 10.80 -0.78 3.66
C TYR A 29 9.32 -0.51 3.92
N GLN A 30 8.98 0.05 5.09
CA GLN A 30 7.61 0.44 5.44
C GLN A 30 7.03 1.45 4.45
N HIS A 31 7.82 2.44 4.03
CA HIS A 31 7.37 3.41 3.04
C HIS A 31 7.08 2.76 1.68
N ALA A 32 7.94 1.86 1.21
CA ALA A 32 7.73 1.14 -0.05
C ALA A 32 6.47 0.25 0.02
N LEU A 33 6.23 -0.40 1.16
CA LEU A 33 5.03 -1.20 1.41
C LEU A 33 3.76 -0.33 1.40
N ASN A 34 3.74 0.76 2.17
CA ASN A 34 2.59 1.68 2.25
C ASN A 34 2.26 2.30 0.88
N CYS A 35 3.29 2.65 0.10
CA CYS A 35 3.10 3.16 -1.26
C CYS A 35 2.47 2.12 -2.20
N LEU A 36 2.93 0.86 -2.12
CA LEU A 36 2.37 -0.23 -2.91
C LEU A 36 0.90 -0.49 -2.54
N GLU A 37 0.61 -0.56 -1.25
CA GLU A 37 -0.74 -0.72 -0.70
C GLU A 37 -1.69 0.40 -1.14
N GLY A 38 -1.30 1.67 -0.95
CA GLY A 38 -2.13 2.81 -1.33
C GLY A 38 -2.48 2.84 -2.82
N LEU A 39 -1.54 2.44 -3.69
CA LEU A 39 -1.78 2.33 -5.13
C LEU A 39 -2.75 1.20 -5.47
N ILE A 40 -2.65 0.06 -4.80
CA ILE A 40 -3.55 -1.08 -4.99
C ILE A 40 -4.97 -0.73 -4.53
N VAL A 41 -5.12 -0.19 -3.33
CA VAL A 41 -6.42 0.24 -2.79
C VAL A 41 -7.07 1.26 -3.73
N THR A 42 -6.31 2.25 -4.19
CA THR A 42 -6.81 3.23 -5.17
C THR A 42 -7.26 2.55 -6.46
N HIS A 43 -6.51 1.57 -6.97
CA HIS A 43 -6.86 0.83 -8.18
C HIS A 43 -8.16 0.03 -8.04
N ILE A 44 -8.37 -0.60 -6.88
CA ILE A 44 -9.62 -1.31 -6.57
C ILE A 44 -10.82 -0.34 -6.61
N PHE A 45 -10.71 0.82 -5.96
CA PHE A 45 -11.77 1.84 -5.99
C PHE A 45 -12.09 2.32 -7.41
N GLU A 46 -11.10 2.37 -8.31
CA GLU A 46 -11.34 2.70 -9.72
C GLU A 46 -12.05 1.60 -10.49
N LEU A 47 -11.69 0.34 -10.25
CA LEU A 47 -12.38 -0.82 -10.83
C LEU A 47 -13.85 -0.85 -10.38
N THR A 48 -14.13 -0.58 -9.10
CA THR A 48 -15.50 -0.49 -8.58
C THR A 48 -16.29 0.63 -9.27
N LYS A 49 -15.66 1.77 -9.56
CA LYS A 49 -16.29 2.86 -10.32
C LYS A 49 -16.63 2.45 -11.76
N MET A 50 -15.75 1.68 -12.41
CA MET A 50 -16.00 1.16 -13.77
C MET A 50 -17.18 0.19 -13.80
N ASN A 51 -17.33 -0.64 -12.76
CA ASN A 51 -18.37 -1.66 -12.68
C ASN A 51 -19.77 -1.08 -12.35
N ARG A 52 -19.89 0.23 -12.10
CA ARG A 52 -21.17 0.90 -11.84
C ARG A 52 -21.89 1.21 -13.17
N ALA A 53 -23.11 0.68 -13.33
CA ALA A 53 -23.95 0.95 -14.49
C ALA A 53 -24.30 2.44 -14.61
N GLY A 54 -24.40 2.97 -15.84
CA GLY A 54 -24.76 4.37 -16.13
C GLY A 54 -23.59 5.30 -16.53
N THR A 55 -22.40 4.75 -16.76
CA THR A 55 -21.19 5.52 -17.07
C THR A 55 -21.11 5.82 -18.56
N GLY A 56 -21.21 7.10 -18.96
CA GLY A 56 -21.13 7.50 -20.38
C GLY A 56 -19.76 7.20 -21.01
N TYR A 57 -19.72 6.96 -22.33
CA TYR A 57 -18.52 6.52 -23.08
C TYR A 57 -17.24 7.33 -22.80
N LYS A 58 -17.35 8.67 -22.69
CA LYS A 58 -16.22 9.56 -22.37
C LYS A 58 -15.63 9.25 -20.99
N LEU A 59 -16.49 9.05 -19.98
CA LEU A 59 -16.07 8.75 -18.61
C LEU A 59 -15.44 7.35 -18.53
N CYS A 60 -15.99 6.35 -19.23
CA CYS A 60 -15.37 5.03 -19.35
C CYS A 60 -13.94 5.10 -19.91
N LYS A 61 -13.72 5.91 -20.97
CA LYS A 61 -12.38 6.11 -21.54
C LYS A 61 -11.39 6.70 -20.54
N HIS A 62 -11.83 7.66 -19.72
CA HIS A 62 -11.00 8.24 -18.67
C HIS A 62 -10.67 7.23 -17.57
N ILE A 63 -11.63 6.40 -17.15
CA ILE A 63 -11.43 5.35 -16.16
C ILE A 63 -10.44 4.29 -16.70
N VAL A 64 -10.58 3.84 -17.94
CA VAL A 64 -9.63 2.89 -18.55
C VAL A 64 -8.22 3.46 -18.60
N LYS A 65 -8.05 4.73 -18.99
CA LYS A 65 -6.73 5.38 -19.01
C LYS A 65 -6.14 5.48 -17.59
N ALA A 66 -6.97 5.84 -16.61
CA ALA A 66 -6.62 5.90 -15.20
C ALA A 66 -6.16 4.54 -14.65
N LEU A 67 -6.85 3.46 -15.02
CA LEU A 67 -6.50 2.08 -14.66
C LEU A 67 -5.16 1.66 -15.28
N GLN A 68 -4.91 1.98 -16.56
CA GLN A 68 -3.65 1.68 -17.23
C GLN A 68 -2.46 2.41 -16.58
N THR A 69 -2.61 3.71 -16.33
CA THR A 69 -1.57 4.51 -15.66
C THR A 69 -1.28 3.96 -14.26
N ARG A 70 -2.30 3.55 -13.51
CA ARG A 70 -2.10 2.98 -12.17
C ARG A 70 -1.51 1.58 -12.20
N SER A 71 -1.88 0.73 -13.16
CA SER A 71 -1.24 -0.58 -13.34
C SER A 71 0.28 -0.42 -13.55
N ALA A 72 0.70 0.56 -14.35
CA ALA A 72 2.12 0.87 -14.52
C ALA A 72 2.77 1.38 -13.21
N ALA A 73 2.08 2.24 -12.45
CA ALA A 73 2.55 2.73 -11.16
C ALA A 73 2.71 1.60 -10.13
N ILE A 74 1.75 0.66 -10.05
CA ILE A 74 1.83 -0.51 -9.16
C ILE A 74 3.03 -1.38 -9.55
N LYS A 75 3.27 -1.64 -10.84
CA LYS A 75 4.45 -2.39 -11.29
C LYS A 75 5.76 -1.73 -10.85
N SER A 76 5.84 -0.40 -10.95
CA SER A 76 7.00 0.36 -10.49
C SER A 76 7.16 0.26 -8.96
N ALA A 77 6.09 0.48 -8.20
CA ALA A 77 6.08 0.40 -6.74
C ALA A 77 6.44 -1.02 -6.24
N LEU A 78 5.96 -2.05 -6.93
CA LEU A 78 6.33 -3.45 -6.67
C LEU A 78 7.83 -3.69 -6.87
N SER A 79 8.41 -3.17 -7.96
CA SER A 79 9.85 -3.25 -8.21
C SER A 79 10.65 -2.57 -7.09
N THR A 80 10.22 -1.38 -6.67
CA THR A 80 10.81 -0.66 -5.54
C THR A 80 10.70 -1.44 -4.24
N TYR A 81 9.51 -1.99 -3.93
CA TYR A 81 9.30 -2.83 -2.76
C TYR A 81 10.23 -4.05 -2.78
N ASN A 82 10.28 -4.80 -3.87
CA ASN A 82 11.11 -6.00 -4.00
C ASN A 82 12.61 -5.67 -3.88
N THR A 83 13.04 -4.52 -4.40
CA THR A 83 14.43 -4.04 -4.28
C THR A 83 14.77 -3.69 -2.83
N VAL A 84 13.86 -3.04 -2.10
CA VAL A 84 14.07 -2.70 -0.70
C VAL A 84 14.00 -3.95 0.17
N ALA A 85 13.04 -4.85 -0.08
CA ALA A 85 12.84 -6.10 0.63
C ALA A 85 14.06 -7.04 0.54
N SER A 86 14.72 -7.11 -0.62
CA SER A 86 15.93 -7.91 -0.80
C SER A 86 17.19 -7.27 -0.18
N ALA A 87 17.21 -5.94 -0.04
CA ALA A 87 18.30 -5.20 0.61
C ALA A 87 18.21 -5.15 2.14
N MET A 88 17.12 -5.68 2.73
CA MET A 88 16.97 -5.78 4.18
C MET A 88 17.97 -6.78 4.77
N SER A 89 18.47 -6.50 5.99
CA SER A 89 19.43 -7.38 6.69
C SER A 89 18.89 -8.79 6.92
N SER A 90 17.57 -8.92 7.04
CA SER A 90 16.85 -10.17 6.86
C SER A 90 16.09 -10.07 5.54
N PRO A 91 16.41 -10.86 4.51
CA PRO A 91 15.70 -10.83 3.24
C PRO A 91 14.20 -11.05 3.48
N GLN A 92 13.39 -10.05 3.13
CA GLN A 92 11.94 -10.11 3.27
C GLN A 92 11.31 -10.79 2.04
N LYS A 93 10.11 -11.35 2.20
CA LYS A 93 9.38 -12.00 1.10
C LYS A 93 9.13 -10.99 -0.04
N THR A 94 9.60 -11.33 -1.23
CA THR A 94 9.30 -10.59 -2.46
C THR A 94 7.93 -11.00 -2.99
N LEU A 95 7.23 -10.05 -3.60
CA LEU A 95 5.90 -10.24 -4.15
C LEU A 95 5.98 -10.35 -5.67
N LYS A 96 5.18 -11.26 -6.24
CA LYS A 96 5.02 -11.36 -7.69
C LYS A 96 3.83 -10.56 -8.18
N TRP A 97 3.85 -10.19 -9.46
CA TRP A 97 2.74 -9.45 -10.06
C TRP A 97 1.44 -10.27 -10.04
N GLU A 98 1.52 -11.57 -10.28
CA GLU A 98 0.36 -12.47 -10.28
C GLU A 98 -0.31 -12.53 -8.90
N GLU A 99 0.49 -12.51 -7.83
CA GLU A 99 -0.02 -12.43 -6.46
C GLU A 99 -0.81 -11.13 -6.27
N ILE A 100 -0.26 -9.99 -6.69
CA ILE A 100 -0.95 -8.68 -6.61
C ILE A 100 -2.24 -8.66 -7.42
N VAL A 101 -2.24 -9.20 -8.64
CA VAL A 101 -3.45 -9.25 -9.46
C VAL A 101 -4.53 -10.10 -8.80
N ASN A 102 -4.16 -11.27 -8.27
CA ASN A 102 -5.09 -12.11 -7.51
C ASN A 102 -5.65 -11.37 -6.28
N TYR A 103 -4.81 -10.61 -5.55
CA TYR A 103 -5.24 -9.79 -4.41
C TYR A 103 -6.15 -8.62 -4.82
N THR A 104 -5.89 -7.96 -5.96
CA THR A 104 -6.74 -6.87 -6.46
C THR A 104 -8.11 -7.35 -6.94
N PHE A 105 -8.19 -8.59 -7.43
CA PHE A 105 -9.44 -9.19 -7.92
C PHE A 105 -10.37 -9.62 -6.78
N LEU A 106 -9.83 -10.04 -5.63
CA LEU A 106 -10.61 -10.58 -4.53
C LEU A 106 -11.30 -9.53 -3.65
N ALA A 107 -11.05 -8.22 -3.82
CA ALA A 107 -11.52 -7.17 -2.89
C ALA A 107 -11.10 -7.37 -1.40
N ASP A 108 -10.32 -8.41 -1.11
CA ASP A 108 -9.82 -8.82 0.22
C ASP A 108 -8.43 -8.23 0.48
N PHE A 109 -8.33 -6.89 0.46
CA PHE A 109 -7.12 -6.18 0.88
C PHE A 109 -7.12 -5.91 2.40
N ASP A 110 -7.52 -6.89 3.21
CA ASP A 110 -7.28 -6.87 4.67
C ASP A 110 -5.92 -7.51 5.03
N LEU A 111 -5.15 -7.98 4.03
CA LEU A 111 -3.97 -8.84 4.23
C LEU A 111 -2.63 -8.11 4.47
N LEU A 112 -2.55 -6.78 4.42
CA LEU A 112 -1.31 -6.04 4.73
C LEU A 112 -1.30 -5.33 6.10
N CYS A 113 -2.31 -5.60 6.94
CA CYS A 113 -2.41 -5.05 8.30
C CYS A 113 -1.50 -5.73 9.35
N ASP A 114 -0.27 -6.11 9.01
CA ASP A 114 0.69 -6.60 10.03
C ASP A 114 1.34 -5.47 10.85
N THR A 115 1.06 -4.20 10.54
CA THR A 115 1.69 -3.04 11.23
C THR A 115 0.75 -1.93 11.68
N HIS A 116 -0.54 -2.01 11.36
CA HIS A 116 -1.58 -1.14 11.90
C HIS A 116 -2.64 -2.04 12.51
N ALA A 117 -3.24 -1.65 13.64
CA ALA A 117 -4.22 -2.46 14.36
C ALA A 117 -5.15 -3.20 13.39
N ASP A 118 -5.12 -4.53 13.46
CA ASP A 118 -5.83 -5.41 12.54
C ASP A 118 -7.34 -5.09 12.57
N ILE A 119 -7.80 -4.35 11.56
CA ILE A 119 -9.21 -3.97 11.40
C ILE A 119 -10.03 -5.06 10.71
N SER A 120 -9.40 -6.13 10.22
CA SER A 120 -10.11 -7.26 9.58
C SER A 120 -11.12 -7.93 10.52
N GLN A 121 -10.84 -7.87 11.82
CA GLN A 121 -11.72 -8.38 12.88
C GLN A 121 -12.87 -7.43 13.24
N SER A 122 -12.94 -6.25 12.62
CA SER A 122 -14.03 -5.31 12.87
C SER A 122 -15.33 -5.82 12.22
N PRO A 123 -16.48 -5.74 12.91
CA PRO A 123 -17.75 -6.24 12.38
C PRO A 123 -18.15 -5.65 11.02
N TRP A 124 -17.74 -4.40 10.77
CA TRP A 124 -18.00 -3.66 9.53
C TRP A 124 -17.00 -3.96 8.40
N SER A 125 -15.91 -4.69 8.66
CA SER A 125 -14.95 -5.11 7.62
C SER A 125 -15.47 -6.31 6.81
N SER A 126 -16.43 -7.07 7.34
CA SER A 126 -16.94 -8.26 6.65
C SER A 126 -17.61 -7.94 5.30
N PRO A 127 -17.43 -8.78 4.27
CA PRO A 127 -18.04 -8.57 2.94
C PRO A 127 -19.57 -8.44 2.99
N ALA A 128 -20.22 -9.19 3.88
CA ALA A 128 -21.66 -9.13 4.10
C ALA A 128 -22.10 -7.78 4.68
N ALA A 129 -21.38 -7.27 5.70
CA ALA A 129 -21.69 -5.97 6.29
C ALA A 129 -21.51 -4.82 5.29
N ARG A 130 -20.44 -4.86 4.48
CA ARG A 130 -20.22 -3.87 3.40
C ARG A 130 -21.35 -3.88 2.38
N SER A 131 -21.77 -5.07 1.94
CA SER A 131 -22.88 -5.23 0.99
C SER A 131 -24.20 -4.68 1.53
N ALA A 132 -24.49 -4.91 2.82
CA ALA A 132 -25.67 -4.38 3.49
C ALA A 132 -25.65 -2.84 3.61
N MET A 133 -24.51 -2.25 3.95
CA MET A 133 -24.32 -0.80 3.98
C MET A 133 -24.50 -0.17 2.60
N ASP A 134 -23.94 -0.79 1.56
CA ASP A 134 -24.07 -0.35 0.17
C ASP A 134 -25.54 -0.36 -0.31
N LEU A 135 -26.29 -1.40 0.08
CA LEU A 135 -27.72 -1.51 -0.19
C LEU A 135 -28.50 -0.43 0.55
N HIS A 136 -28.21 -0.21 1.84
CA HIS A 136 -28.85 0.83 2.64
C HIS A 136 -28.59 2.22 2.07
N PHE A 137 -27.35 2.52 1.66
CA PHE A 137 -26.99 3.79 1.04
C PHE A 137 -27.74 4.01 -0.27
N LYS A 138 -27.87 2.97 -1.11
CA LYS A 138 -28.69 3.02 -2.34
C LYS A 138 -30.17 3.29 -2.05
N ILE A 139 -30.70 2.82 -0.93
CA ILE A 139 -32.09 3.04 -0.53
C ILE A 139 -32.30 4.46 0.03
N CYS A 140 -31.37 4.97 0.84
CA CYS A 140 -31.52 6.25 1.53
C CYS A 140 -31.05 7.47 0.76
N CYS A 141 -30.18 7.27 -0.24
CA CYS A 141 -29.64 8.35 -1.07
C CYS A 141 -30.14 8.28 -2.53
N ALA A 142 -31.20 7.52 -2.79
CA ALA A 142 -31.95 7.53 -4.05
C ALA A 142 -32.96 8.68 -4.09
#